data_AF-A0A1Y4CYC6-F1
#
_entry.id   AF-A0A1Y4CYC6-F1
#
_cell.length_a   1.000
_cell.length_b   1.000
_cell.length_c   1.000
_cell.angle_alpha   90.00
_cell.angle_beta   90.00
_cell.angle_gamma   90.00
#
_symmetry.space_group_name_H-M   'P 1'
#
loop_
_entity.id
_entity.type
_entity.pdbx_description
1 polymer ?
#
loop_
_entity_poly.entity_id
_entity_poly.type
_entity_poly.pdbx_seq_one_letter_code
_entity_poly.pdbx_strand_id
1 'polypeptide(L)'
;MSNSVFLSAEPSNGIRTVEPAVVIGPVRMYGVDCFPVSPEIVSVGKMGEYAPWFMEIGLRAMRDIVNEWVEKIIGKNVVVDTSLAGDGSMVSLLVNDAPAGAYGNPGLWQVIPVLVAGLMAKPGSVLKLEHPDAFLSEVGQAELGNFLANVASTGVMVVVETYSMCLMNSFRIAQKNGLINFTVCMRTDNALVPVDLGEEWPEDFFDTQEKQLAILMG
;
A
#
# COMPACT_ATOMS: atom_id res chain seq x y z
N MET A 1 -16.18 0.32 18.99
CA MET A 1 -15.05 1.26 18.86
C MET A 1 -14.24 0.80 17.67
N SER A 2 -13.85 1.70 16.77
CA SER A 2 -13.11 1.32 15.57
C SER A 2 -11.65 1.08 15.93
N ASN A 3 -11.31 -0.17 16.27
CA ASN A 3 -9.96 -0.58 16.67
C ASN A 3 -9.08 -0.70 15.42
N SER A 4 -8.75 0.40 14.75
CA SER A 4 -7.80 0.32 13.64
C SER A 4 -6.38 0.01 14.15
N VAL A 5 -5.71 -0.85 13.42
CA VAL A 5 -4.36 -1.32 13.76
C VAL A 5 -3.38 -0.55 12.90
N PHE A 6 -2.35 0.00 13.54
CA PHE A 6 -1.24 0.67 12.88
C PHE A 6 -0.02 -0.25 12.91
N LEU A 7 0.61 -0.44 11.77
CA LEU A 7 1.83 -1.21 11.61
C LEU A 7 2.95 -0.24 11.27
N SER A 8 4.03 -0.26 12.03
CA SER A 8 5.25 0.49 11.71
C SER A 8 6.34 -0.51 11.34
N ALA A 9 6.85 -0.44 10.13
CA ALA A 9 8.01 -1.21 9.70
C ALA A 9 9.22 -0.27 9.57
N GLU A 10 10.29 -0.62 10.28
CA GLU A 10 11.55 0.10 10.32
C GLU A 10 12.69 -0.74 9.71
N PRO A 11 13.72 -0.08 9.17
CA PRO A 11 14.96 -0.74 8.78
C PRO A 11 15.61 -1.42 9.98
N SER A 12 16.24 -2.58 9.76
CA SER A 12 16.92 -3.35 10.81
C SER A 12 18.02 -2.58 11.56
N ASN A 13 18.53 -1.48 11.01
CA ASN A 13 19.60 -0.65 11.57
C ASN A 13 19.15 0.64 12.29
N GLY A 14 17.84 0.81 12.56
CA GLY A 14 17.28 1.95 13.31
C GLY A 14 17.14 3.25 12.50
N ILE A 15 16.23 4.14 12.94
CA ILE A 15 15.83 5.36 12.21
C ILE A 15 16.31 6.64 12.92
N ARG A 16 16.79 7.62 12.13
CA ARG A 16 16.89 9.04 12.51
C ARG A 16 15.98 9.84 11.56
N THR A 17 14.95 10.53 12.06
CA THR A 17 14.02 11.36 11.27
C THR A 17 14.65 12.66 10.80
N VAL A 18 14.29 13.18 9.60
CA VAL A 18 13.57 14.46 9.34
C VAL A 18 13.17 14.59 7.84
N GLU A 19 11.86 14.75 7.53
CA GLU A 19 11.23 15.16 6.22
C GLU A 19 11.16 14.19 5.00
N PRO A 20 10.17 14.40 4.08
CA PRO A 20 8.74 14.58 4.28
C PRO A 20 7.99 13.23 4.20
N ALA A 21 6.81 13.19 4.82
CA ALA A 21 5.95 12.01 4.78
C ALA A 21 5.09 12.00 3.50
N VAL A 22 5.17 10.93 2.71
CA VAL A 22 4.12 10.65 1.71
C VAL A 22 2.94 10.07 2.46
N VAL A 23 1.83 10.81 2.48
CA VAL A 23 0.58 10.39 3.12
C VAL A 23 -0.44 10.14 2.04
N ILE A 24 -0.91 8.90 1.95
CA ILE A 24 -2.02 8.53 1.08
C ILE A 24 -3.21 8.15 1.99
N GLY A 25 -4.30 8.90 1.92
CA GLY A 25 -5.49 8.74 2.77
C GLY A 25 -6.30 7.48 2.43
N PRO A 26 -7.57 7.34 2.85
CA PRO A 26 -8.38 6.16 2.53
C PRO A 26 -9.18 6.32 1.23
N VAL A 27 -9.32 7.56 0.72
CA VAL A 27 -10.08 7.87 -0.50
C VAL A 27 -9.14 7.91 -1.71
N ARG A 28 -9.53 7.23 -2.79
CA ARG A 28 -8.85 7.22 -4.09
C ARG A 28 -9.80 7.68 -5.18
N MET A 29 -9.24 8.11 -6.31
CA MET A 29 -10.00 8.47 -7.51
C MET A 29 -10.42 7.20 -8.29
N TYR A 30 -11.44 6.48 -7.79
CA TYR A 30 -11.95 5.26 -8.42
C TYR A 30 -12.70 5.54 -9.72
N GLY A 31 -12.59 4.64 -10.69
CA GLY A 31 -13.32 4.72 -11.95
C GLY A 31 -12.90 5.90 -12.85
N VAL A 32 -11.81 6.57 -12.51
CA VAL A 32 -11.21 7.65 -13.29
C VAL A 32 -10.07 7.10 -14.12
N ASP A 33 -9.99 7.54 -15.37
CA ASP A 33 -8.93 7.22 -16.32
C ASP A 33 -8.00 8.40 -16.60
N CYS A 34 -8.44 9.65 -16.39
CA CYS A 34 -7.63 10.85 -16.66
C CYS A 34 -7.22 11.59 -15.39
N PHE A 35 -5.93 11.88 -15.25
CA PHE A 35 -5.30 12.43 -14.05
C PHE A 35 -4.52 13.72 -14.38
N PRO A 36 -4.41 14.67 -13.44
CA PRO A 36 -3.70 15.92 -13.68
C PRO A 36 -2.19 15.72 -13.81
N VAL A 37 -1.58 16.46 -14.74
CA VAL A 37 -0.12 16.65 -14.79
C VAL A 37 0.28 17.75 -13.81
N SER A 38 1.35 17.54 -13.04
CA SER A 38 1.90 18.60 -12.20
C SER A 38 3.43 18.51 -12.08
N PRO A 39 4.19 19.35 -12.79
CA PRO A 39 5.65 19.37 -12.72
C PRO A 39 6.21 19.85 -11.38
N GLU A 40 5.41 20.58 -10.60
CA GLU A 40 5.84 21.17 -9.32
C GLU A 40 5.67 20.22 -8.12
N ILE A 41 4.96 19.12 -8.32
CA ILE A 41 4.61 18.18 -7.26
C ILE A 41 5.69 17.10 -7.13
N VAL A 42 6.02 16.78 -5.88
CA VAL A 42 7.09 15.82 -5.52
C VAL A 42 6.56 14.56 -4.82
N SER A 43 5.25 14.35 -4.80
CA SER A 43 4.54 13.27 -4.11
C SER A 43 3.32 12.84 -4.93
N VAL A 44 2.86 11.59 -4.78
CA VAL A 44 1.68 11.08 -5.50
C VAL A 44 0.34 11.77 -5.14
N GLY A 45 0.34 12.69 -4.17
CA GLY A 45 -0.87 13.37 -3.69
C GLY A 45 -1.59 12.56 -2.60
N LYS A 46 -2.54 13.19 -1.91
CA LYS A 46 -3.22 12.54 -0.76
C LYS A 46 -4.20 11.44 -1.19
N MET A 47 -4.69 11.51 -2.42
CA MET A 47 -5.58 10.52 -3.03
C MET A 47 -4.84 9.67 -4.07
N GLY A 48 -3.53 9.85 -4.24
CA GLY A 48 -2.77 9.18 -5.30
C GLY A 48 -2.96 9.78 -6.70
N GLU A 49 -3.57 10.96 -6.79
CA GLU A 49 -3.99 11.62 -8.02
C GLU A 49 -2.84 11.94 -9.00
N TYR A 50 -1.59 11.98 -8.52
CA TYR A 50 -0.41 12.22 -9.34
C TYR A 50 0.40 10.96 -9.63
N ALA A 51 0.00 9.78 -9.15
CA ALA A 51 0.73 8.55 -9.41
C ALA A 51 0.87 8.21 -10.91
N PRO A 52 -0.19 8.35 -11.74
CA PRO A 52 -0.06 8.13 -13.19
C PRO A 52 0.91 9.11 -13.85
N TRP A 53 0.98 10.36 -13.38
CA TRP A 53 1.97 11.32 -13.88
C TRP A 53 3.42 10.83 -13.65
N PHE A 54 3.73 10.32 -12.46
CA PHE A 54 5.07 9.77 -12.19
C PHE A 54 5.38 8.50 -12.98
N MET A 55 4.37 7.69 -13.31
CA MET A 55 4.57 6.54 -14.22
C MET A 55 4.89 7.00 -15.64
N GLU A 56 4.25 8.08 -16.10
CA GLU A 56 4.44 8.64 -17.44
C GLU A 56 5.83 9.25 -17.62
N ILE A 57 6.26 10.12 -16.70
CA ILE A 57 7.60 10.76 -16.76
C ILE A 57 8.71 9.88 -16.20
N GLY A 58 8.35 8.81 -15.51
CA GLY A 58 9.28 7.89 -14.88
C GLY A 58 10.08 7.09 -15.90
N LEU A 59 11.19 6.52 -15.44
CA LEU A 59 11.95 5.56 -16.22
C LEU A 59 11.07 4.34 -16.53
N ARG A 60 11.30 3.73 -17.70
CA ARG A 60 10.63 2.47 -18.09
C ARG A 60 10.69 1.39 -17.00
N ALA A 61 11.83 1.31 -16.29
CA ALA A 61 12.01 0.39 -15.17
C ALA A 61 10.97 0.58 -14.04
N MET A 62 10.49 1.80 -13.79
CA MET A 62 9.41 2.03 -12.81
C MET A 62 8.11 1.35 -13.26
N ARG A 63 7.74 1.52 -14.53
CA ARG A 63 6.54 0.86 -15.11
C ARG A 63 6.69 -0.66 -15.09
N ASP A 64 7.87 -1.18 -15.38
CA ASP A 64 8.14 -2.62 -15.33
C ASP A 64 7.94 -3.17 -13.90
N ILE A 65 8.48 -2.49 -12.88
CA ILE A 65 8.32 -2.89 -11.47
C ILE A 65 6.87 -2.74 -11.01
N VAL A 66 6.17 -1.65 -11.39
CA VAL A 66 4.74 -1.48 -11.08
C VAL A 66 3.93 -2.64 -11.65
N ASN A 67 4.16 -3.00 -12.91
CA ASN A 67 3.45 -4.11 -13.55
C ASN A 67 3.76 -5.46 -12.90
N GLU A 68 4.99 -5.72 -12.47
CA GLU A 68 5.33 -6.94 -11.72
C GLU A 68 4.50 -7.05 -10.43
N TRP A 69 4.35 -5.95 -9.69
CA TRP A 69 3.56 -5.95 -8.46
C TRP A 69 2.06 -5.95 -8.72
N VAL A 70 1.58 -5.28 -9.77
CA VAL A 70 0.17 -5.35 -10.20
C VAL A 70 -0.21 -6.79 -10.52
N GLU A 71 0.65 -7.55 -11.23
CA GLU A 71 0.38 -8.95 -11.54
C GLU A 71 0.21 -9.79 -10.26
N LYS A 72 1.09 -9.59 -9.28
CA LYS A 72 1.05 -10.30 -8.00
C LYS A 72 -0.16 -9.92 -7.15
N ILE A 73 -0.51 -8.63 -7.11
CA ILE A 73 -1.52 -8.08 -6.20
C ILE A 73 -2.94 -8.20 -6.79
N ILE A 74 -3.11 -7.88 -8.07
CA ILE A 74 -4.41 -7.77 -8.74
C ILE A 74 -4.73 -9.06 -9.50
N GLY A 75 -3.74 -9.63 -10.18
CA GLY A 75 -3.86 -10.89 -10.89
C GLY A 75 -3.15 -10.92 -12.25
N LYS A 76 -3.05 -12.12 -12.80
CA LYS A 76 -2.40 -12.38 -14.09
C LYS A 76 -3.10 -11.67 -15.24
N ASN A 77 -2.32 -11.25 -16.24
CA ASN A 77 -2.79 -10.56 -17.45
C ASN A 77 -3.40 -9.17 -17.19
N VAL A 78 -2.94 -8.48 -16.14
CA VAL A 78 -3.29 -7.08 -15.88
C VAL A 78 -2.03 -6.25 -16.09
N VAL A 79 -2.01 -5.49 -17.19
CA VAL A 79 -0.92 -4.57 -17.52
C VAL A 79 -1.46 -3.15 -17.41
N VAL A 80 -0.74 -2.30 -16.68
CA VAL A 80 -1.02 -0.89 -16.50
C VAL A 80 0.03 -0.07 -17.26
N ASP A 81 -0.45 0.89 -18.04
CA ASP A 81 0.41 1.87 -18.70
C ASP A 81 -0.22 3.26 -18.62
N THR A 82 0.51 4.25 -19.11
CA THR A 82 0.07 5.63 -19.16
C THR A 82 0.28 6.23 -20.55
N SER A 83 -0.50 7.25 -20.86
CA SER A 83 -0.29 8.08 -22.04
C SER A 83 -0.67 9.52 -21.78
N LEU A 84 0.05 10.46 -22.39
CA LEU A 84 -0.36 11.87 -22.36
C LEU A 84 -1.71 12.05 -23.08
N ALA A 85 -2.60 12.81 -22.47
CA ALA A 85 -3.92 13.11 -22.97
C ALA A 85 -4.16 14.63 -23.05
N GLY A 86 -5.14 15.01 -23.87
CA GLY A 86 -5.42 16.43 -24.16
C GLY A 86 -4.26 17.11 -24.90
N ASP A 87 -3.90 18.31 -24.46
CA ASP A 87 -2.74 19.07 -24.92
C ASP A 87 -1.45 18.76 -24.11
N GLY A 88 -1.44 17.63 -23.39
CA GLY A 88 -0.36 17.27 -22.45
C GLY A 88 -0.60 17.77 -21.03
N SER A 89 -1.77 18.34 -20.72
CA SER A 89 -2.17 18.73 -19.37
C SER A 89 -2.67 17.57 -18.50
N MET A 90 -2.92 16.40 -19.10
CA MET A 90 -3.48 15.22 -18.43
C MET A 90 -2.69 13.96 -18.77
N VAL A 91 -2.76 12.97 -17.88
CA VAL A 91 -2.29 11.60 -18.11
C VAL A 91 -3.47 10.65 -18.07
N SER A 92 -3.64 9.87 -19.13
CA SER A 92 -4.55 8.74 -19.17
C SER A 92 -3.87 7.50 -18.58
N LEU A 93 -4.55 6.84 -17.66
CA LEU A 93 -4.22 5.52 -17.14
C LEU A 93 -4.91 4.47 -17.99
N LEU A 94 -4.13 3.49 -18.46
CA LEU A 94 -4.57 2.40 -19.31
C LEU A 94 -4.44 1.07 -18.57
N VAL A 95 -5.38 0.16 -18.83
CA VAL A 95 -5.34 -1.23 -18.41
C VAL A 95 -5.54 -2.10 -19.63
N ASN A 96 -4.54 -2.92 -19.96
CA ASN A 96 -4.54 -3.75 -21.18
C ASN A 96 -4.92 -2.93 -22.43
N ASP A 97 -4.25 -1.79 -22.61
CA ASP A 97 -4.44 -0.83 -23.72
C ASP A 97 -5.84 -0.18 -23.80
N ALA A 98 -6.70 -0.37 -22.79
CA ALA A 98 -8.00 0.28 -22.69
C ALA A 98 -8.05 1.30 -21.54
N PRO A 99 -8.92 2.33 -21.60
CA PRO A 99 -9.08 3.28 -20.50
C PRO A 99 -9.38 2.59 -19.17
N ALA A 100 -8.62 2.91 -18.12
CA ALA A 100 -8.72 2.25 -16.83
C ALA A 100 -10.12 2.33 -16.21
N GLY A 101 -10.86 3.42 -16.47
CA GLY A 101 -12.24 3.63 -15.99
C GLY A 101 -13.19 2.47 -16.28
N ALA A 102 -12.96 1.71 -17.35
CA ALA A 102 -13.79 0.56 -17.74
C ALA A 102 -13.37 -0.76 -17.06
N TYR A 103 -12.23 -0.83 -16.37
CA TYR A 103 -11.70 -2.08 -15.81
C TYR A 103 -12.51 -2.62 -14.62
N GLY A 104 -13.17 -1.73 -13.87
CA GLY A 104 -14.16 -2.11 -12.84
C GLY A 104 -13.61 -2.74 -11.56
N ASN A 105 -12.29 -2.92 -11.39
CA ASN A 105 -11.69 -3.41 -10.14
C ASN A 105 -11.11 -2.26 -9.30
N PRO A 106 -11.81 -1.80 -8.24
CA PRO A 106 -11.35 -0.70 -7.39
C PRO A 106 -9.99 -0.94 -6.73
N GLY A 107 -9.57 -2.20 -6.53
CA GLY A 107 -8.27 -2.56 -5.99
C GLY A 107 -7.10 -2.06 -6.84
N LEU A 108 -7.29 -1.91 -8.16
CA LEU A 108 -6.24 -1.39 -9.04
C LEU A 108 -5.90 0.08 -8.74
N TRP A 109 -6.92 0.94 -8.65
CA TRP A 109 -6.74 2.34 -8.25
C TRP A 109 -6.25 2.49 -6.82
N GLN A 110 -6.55 1.52 -5.95
CA GLN A 110 -6.02 1.48 -4.60
C GLN A 110 -4.50 1.25 -4.61
N VAL A 111 -4.02 0.28 -5.40
CA VAL A 111 -2.63 -0.18 -5.33
C VAL A 111 -1.65 0.70 -6.11
N ILE A 112 -2.02 1.20 -7.29
CA ILE A 112 -1.11 2.00 -8.15
C ILE A 112 -0.41 3.13 -7.39
N PRO A 113 -1.11 4.03 -6.67
CA PRO A 113 -0.45 5.11 -5.97
C PRO A 113 0.42 4.63 -4.80
N VAL A 114 0.08 3.50 -4.18
CA VAL A 114 0.91 2.88 -3.13
C VAL A 114 2.23 2.36 -3.73
N LEU A 115 2.16 1.68 -4.87
CA LEU A 115 3.33 1.17 -5.58
C LEU A 115 4.25 2.32 -6.01
N VAL A 116 3.68 3.32 -6.67
CA VAL A 116 4.45 4.48 -7.16
C VAL A 116 5.07 5.25 -5.99
N ALA A 117 4.31 5.49 -4.91
CA ALA A 117 4.85 6.15 -3.72
C ALA A 117 5.99 5.36 -3.07
N GLY A 118 5.87 4.03 -2.96
CA GLY A 118 6.92 3.18 -2.42
C GLY A 118 8.18 3.18 -3.26
N LEU A 119 8.06 3.20 -4.59
CA LEU A 119 9.20 3.28 -5.51
C LEU A 119 9.88 4.66 -5.53
N MET A 120 9.14 5.71 -5.22
CA MET A 120 9.67 7.08 -5.12
C MET A 120 10.24 7.41 -3.73
N ALA A 121 9.88 6.63 -2.70
CA ALA A 121 10.28 6.88 -1.32
C ALA A 121 11.80 6.79 -1.17
N LYS A 122 12.38 7.74 -0.42
CA LYS A 122 13.83 7.80 -0.19
C LYS A 122 14.18 7.22 1.18
N PRO A 123 15.36 6.60 1.34
CA PRO A 123 15.84 6.21 2.67
C PRO A 123 15.77 7.39 3.66
N GLY A 124 15.27 7.16 4.87
CA GLY A 124 15.05 8.18 5.90
C GLY A 124 13.69 8.91 5.83
N SER A 125 12.90 8.68 4.77
CA SER A 125 11.54 9.23 4.65
C SER A 125 10.48 8.34 5.31
N VAL A 126 9.27 8.87 5.43
CA VAL A 126 8.10 8.15 5.98
C VAL A 126 7.05 7.96 4.88
N LEU A 127 6.55 6.73 4.74
CA LEU A 127 5.41 6.39 3.89
C LEU A 127 4.23 5.99 4.78
N LYS A 128 3.22 6.86 4.90
CA LYS A 128 2.01 6.61 5.68
C LYS A 128 0.86 6.25 4.75
N LEU A 129 0.22 5.12 5.01
CA LEU A 129 -0.84 4.54 4.18
C LEU A 129 -2.06 4.24 5.04
N GLU A 130 -3.21 4.81 4.68
CA GLU A 130 -4.48 4.55 5.36
C GLU A 130 -5.30 3.55 4.54
N HIS A 131 -5.59 2.38 5.12
CA HIS A 131 -6.31 1.27 4.52
C HIS A 131 -5.83 0.91 3.09
N PRO A 132 -4.51 0.67 2.88
CA PRO A 132 -3.98 0.35 1.56
C PRO A 132 -4.48 -1.00 1.03
N ASP A 133 -4.99 -1.86 1.91
CA ASP A 133 -5.53 -3.20 1.64
C ASP A 133 -6.99 -3.23 1.17
N ALA A 134 -7.69 -2.09 1.19
CA ALA A 134 -9.09 -2.02 0.82
C ALA A 134 -9.33 -2.54 -0.60
N PHE A 135 -10.43 -3.28 -0.79
CA PHE A 135 -10.86 -3.87 -2.06
C PHE A 135 -9.93 -4.94 -2.67
N LEU A 136 -8.84 -5.30 -2.00
CA LEU A 136 -7.94 -6.37 -2.44
C LEU A 136 -8.43 -7.74 -1.96
N SER A 137 -8.10 -8.78 -2.73
CA SER A 137 -8.24 -10.18 -2.29
C SER A 137 -7.23 -10.49 -1.18
N GLU A 138 -7.44 -11.55 -0.41
CA GLU A 138 -6.49 -11.99 0.64
C GLU A 138 -5.06 -12.18 0.10
N VAL A 139 -4.94 -12.76 -1.11
CA VAL A 139 -3.66 -12.91 -1.82
C VAL A 139 -3.07 -11.54 -2.15
N GLY A 140 -3.89 -10.62 -2.69
CA GLY A 140 -3.44 -9.27 -3.01
C GLY A 140 -2.98 -8.48 -1.78
N GLN A 141 -3.65 -8.65 -0.65
CA GLN A 141 -3.26 -8.05 0.63
C GLN A 141 -1.92 -8.59 1.14
N ALA A 142 -1.68 -9.90 1.02
CA ALA A 142 -0.42 -10.52 1.39
C ALA A 142 0.74 -10.01 0.50
N GLU A 143 0.54 -9.95 -0.82
CA GLU A 143 1.55 -9.45 -1.76
C GLU A 143 1.81 -7.95 -1.60
N LEU A 144 0.77 -7.16 -1.30
CA LEU A 144 0.96 -5.76 -0.92
C LEU A 144 1.82 -5.63 0.35
N GLY A 145 1.60 -6.49 1.35
CA GLY A 145 2.45 -6.55 2.54
C GLY A 145 3.92 -6.88 2.21
N ASN A 146 4.16 -7.82 1.28
CA ASN A 146 5.51 -8.14 0.80
C ASN A 146 6.18 -6.95 0.11
N PHE A 147 5.44 -6.23 -0.74
CA PHE A 147 5.93 -4.99 -1.36
C PHE A 147 6.35 -3.97 -0.32
N LEU A 148 5.47 -3.69 0.65
CA LEU A 148 5.73 -2.69 1.69
C LEU A 148 6.89 -3.09 2.61
N ALA A 149 7.07 -4.39 2.89
CA ALA A 149 8.23 -4.88 3.62
C ALA A 149 9.53 -4.65 2.84
N ASN A 150 9.52 -4.86 1.51
CA ASN A 150 10.65 -4.54 0.65
C ASN A 150 10.96 -3.05 0.67
N VAL A 151 9.94 -2.18 0.58
CA VAL A 151 10.12 -0.72 0.69
C VAL A 151 10.75 -0.36 2.04
N ALA A 152 10.25 -0.89 3.15
CA ALA A 152 10.79 -0.62 4.48
C ALA A 152 12.27 -1.04 4.62
N SER A 153 12.65 -2.18 4.01
CA SER A 153 14.03 -2.69 4.01
C SER A 153 15.04 -1.73 3.37
N THR A 154 14.58 -0.79 2.53
CA THR A 154 15.44 0.19 1.85
C THR A 154 15.81 1.39 2.72
N GLY A 155 15.32 1.49 3.95
CA GLY A 155 15.55 2.66 4.80
C GLY A 155 14.31 3.55 5.00
N VAL A 156 13.17 3.19 4.41
CA VAL A 156 11.92 3.95 4.51
C VAL A 156 11.14 3.51 5.75
N MET A 157 10.60 4.44 6.52
CA MET A 157 9.65 4.12 7.58
C MET A 157 8.26 3.91 6.98
N VAL A 158 7.72 2.69 7.04
CA VAL A 158 6.39 2.40 6.47
C VAL A 158 5.38 2.31 7.61
N VAL A 159 4.34 3.15 7.57
CA VAL A 159 3.25 3.18 8.56
C VAL A 159 1.93 2.85 7.86
N VAL A 160 1.28 1.76 8.25
CA VAL A 160 0.06 1.26 7.61
C VAL A 160 -1.08 1.18 8.62
N GLU A 161 -2.21 1.82 8.33
CA GLU A 161 -3.48 1.57 9.03
C GLU A 161 -4.24 0.46 8.29
N THR A 162 -4.51 -0.68 8.95
CA THR A 162 -5.14 -1.84 8.30
C THR A 162 -5.96 -2.69 9.27
N TYR A 163 -6.82 -3.54 8.71
CA TYR A 163 -7.48 -4.66 9.40
C TYR A 163 -7.10 -6.01 8.78
N SER A 164 -6.21 -6.02 7.79
CA SER A 164 -5.84 -7.22 7.06
C SER A 164 -4.85 -8.07 7.85
N MET A 165 -5.29 -9.25 8.27
CA MET A 165 -4.42 -10.28 8.84
C MET A 165 -3.39 -10.76 7.79
N CYS A 166 -3.77 -10.85 6.52
CA CYS A 166 -2.89 -11.24 5.42
C CYS A 166 -1.71 -10.27 5.26
N LEU A 167 -1.98 -8.97 5.22
CA LEU A 167 -0.95 -7.92 5.11
C LEU A 167 -0.02 -7.95 6.34
N MET A 168 -0.59 -8.05 7.53
CA MET A 168 0.21 -8.07 8.75
C MET A 168 1.07 -9.33 8.88
N ASN A 169 0.56 -10.49 8.45
CA ASN A 169 1.35 -11.71 8.40
C ASN A 169 2.55 -11.60 7.45
N SER A 170 2.43 -10.87 6.33
CA SER A 170 3.58 -10.60 5.47
C SER A 170 4.68 -9.82 6.19
N PHE A 171 4.34 -8.82 7.02
CA PHE A 171 5.35 -8.14 7.85
C PHE A 171 5.96 -9.05 8.92
N ARG A 172 5.17 -9.92 9.55
CA ARG A 172 5.67 -10.94 10.49
C ARG A 172 6.69 -11.87 9.83
N ILE A 173 6.37 -12.35 8.63
CA ILE A 173 7.27 -13.19 7.84
C ILE A 173 8.55 -12.43 7.48
N ALA A 174 8.43 -11.17 7.03
CA ALA A 174 9.58 -10.33 6.71
C ALA A 174 10.51 -10.12 7.93
N GLN A 175 9.97 -9.84 9.12
CA GLN A 175 10.77 -9.76 10.34
C GLN A 175 11.38 -11.09 10.75
N LYS A 176 10.63 -12.19 10.66
CA LYS A 176 11.17 -13.54 10.93
C LYS A 176 12.35 -13.87 10.02
N ASN A 177 12.34 -13.36 8.78
CA ASN A 177 13.42 -13.50 7.82
C ASN A 177 14.56 -12.47 8.01
N GLY A 178 14.48 -11.60 9.01
CA GLY A 178 15.49 -10.58 9.32
C GLY A 178 15.52 -9.40 8.35
N LEU A 179 14.46 -9.21 7.54
CA LEU A 179 14.40 -8.14 6.53
C LEU A 179 14.12 -6.76 7.15
N ILE A 180 13.22 -6.72 8.12
CA ILE A 180 12.74 -5.50 8.79
C ILE A 180 12.54 -5.76 10.29
N ASN A 181 12.46 -4.69 11.07
CA ASN A 181 11.79 -4.73 12.36
C ASN A 181 10.39 -4.15 12.16
N PHE A 182 9.34 -4.80 12.67
CA PHE A 182 8.01 -4.20 12.66
C PHE A 182 7.44 -4.14 14.08
N THR A 183 6.61 -3.14 14.30
CA THR A 183 5.87 -2.92 15.53
C THR A 183 4.40 -2.74 15.18
N VAL A 184 3.54 -3.34 16.00
CA VAL A 184 2.10 -3.19 15.87
C VAL A 184 1.62 -2.28 16.98
N CYS A 185 0.74 -1.36 16.62
CA CYS A 185 0.16 -0.39 17.51
C CYS A 185 -1.36 -0.47 17.38
N MET A 186 -2.06 -0.63 18.51
CA MET A 186 -3.50 -0.44 18.54
C MET A 186 -3.84 1.03 18.72
N ARG A 187 -4.78 1.55 17.93
CA ARG A 187 -5.36 2.87 18.20
C ARG A 187 -6.40 2.76 19.31
N THR A 188 -6.12 3.45 20.40
CA THR A 188 -7.08 3.75 21.47
C THR A 188 -7.64 5.16 21.27
N ASP A 189 -8.65 5.55 22.06
CA ASP A 189 -9.27 6.87 21.98
C ASP A 189 -8.27 8.03 22.10
N ASN A 190 -7.14 7.83 22.80
CA ASN A 190 -6.18 8.89 23.12
C ASN A 190 -4.73 8.63 22.68
N ALA A 191 -4.40 7.43 22.18
CA ALA A 191 -3.02 7.07 21.85
C ALA A 191 -2.89 5.88 20.89
N LEU A 192 -1.75 5.80 20.21
CA LEU A 192 -1.24 4.56 19.63
C LEU A 192 -0.47 3.80 20.71
N VAL A 193 -0.93 2.60 21.04
CA VAL A 193 -0.33 1.76 22.07
C VAL A 193 0.37 0.58 21.39
N PRO A 194 1.71 0.44 21.52
CA PRO A 194 2.42 -0.72 21.02
C PRO A 194 1.86 -2.01 21.61
N VAL A 195 1.72 -3.02 20.77
CA VAL A 195 1.28 -4.36 21.12
C VAL A 195 2.42 -5.30 20.83
N ASP A 196 2.83 -6.04 21.86
CA ASP A 196 3.73 -7.16 21.69
C ASP A 196 2.94 -8.31 21.07
N LEU A 197 3.14 -8.53 19.78
CA LEU A 197 2.61 -9.70 19.10
C LEU A 197 3.60 -10.82 19.32
N GLY A 198 3.33 -11.67 20.32
CA GLY A 198 4.03 -12.93 20.46
C GLY A 198 3.77 -13.88 19.27
N GLU A 199 3.75 -15.18 19.54
CA GLU A 199 3.38 -16.15 18.50
C GLU A 199 1.87 -16.10 18.16
N GLU A 200 1.04 -15.76 19.14
CA GLU A 200 -0.42 -15.73 19.04
C GLU A 200 -0.96 -14.29 18.99
N TRP A 201 -2.14 -14.12 18.37
CA TRP A 201 -2.86 -12.85 18.37
C TRP A 201 -3.47 -12.58 19.76
N PRO A 202 -3.55 -11.32 20.20
CA PRO A 202 -4.31 -10.99 21.41
C PRO A 202 -5.76 -11.44 21.28
N GLU A 203 -6.35 -11.84 22.41
CA GLU A 203 -7.77 -12.21 22.46
C GLU A 203 -8.64 -11.07 21.88
N ASP A 204 -9.63 -11.45 21.07
CA ASP A 204 -10.54 -10.56 20.33
C ASP A 204 -9.93 -9.72 19.20
N PHE A 205 -8.65 -9.92 18.85
CA PHE A 205 -8.00 -9.16 17.77
C PHE A 205 -8.39 -9.67 16.36
N PHE A 206 -8.40 -10.99 16.15
CA PHE A 206 -8.93 -11.64 14.93
C PHE A 206 -9.88 -12.81 15.22
N ASP A 207 -10.13 -13.10 16.51
CA ASP A 207 -10.88 -14.26 16.96
C ASP A 207 -12.31 -14.34 16.42
N THR A 208 -12.86 -13.25 15.89
CA THR A 208 -14.26 -13.24 15.43
C THR A 208 -14.49 -14.28 14.33
N GLN A 209 -13.57 -14.42 13.38
CA GLN A 209 -13.70 -15.42 12.31
C GLN A 209 -13.49 -16.84 12.82
N GLU A 210 -12.50 -17.05 13.70
CA GLU A 210 -12.23 -18.37 14.28
C GLU A 210 -13.37 -18.83 15.19
N LYS A 211 -13.92 -17.94 16.03
CA LYS A 211 -15.10 -18.16 16.87
C LYS A 211 -16.33 -18.48 16.00
N GLN A 212 -16.53 -17.76 14.89
CA GLN A 212 -17.62 -18.06 13.94
C GLN A 212 -17.42 -19.41 13.23
N LEU A 213 -16.19 -19.76 12.85
CA LEU A 213 -15.88 -21.04 12.24
C LEU A 213 -16.08 -22.20 13.23
N ALA A 214 -15.67 -22.04 14.49
CA ALA A 214 -15.93 -23.00 15.54
C ALA A 214 -17.44 -23.23 15.73
N ILE A 215 -18.26 -22.16 15.75
CA ILE A 215 -19.72 -22.27 15.79
C ILE A 215 -20.29 -23.06 14.60
N LEU A 216 -19.71 -22.89 13.40
CA LEU A 216 -20.11 -23.65 12.22
C LEU A 216 -19.67 -25.12 12.27
N MET A 217 -18.57 -25.41 12.98
CA MET A 217 -17.97 -26.75 13.07
C MET A 217 -18.52 -27.59 14.24
N GLY A 218 -19.27 -26.99 15.18
CA GLY A 218 -19.97 -27.67 16.29
C GLY A 218 -19.17 -27.70 17.57
#